data_AF-A0A2I2FUY5-F1
#
_entry.id   AF-A0A2I2FUY5-F1
#
_cell.length_a   1.000
_cell.length_b   1.000
_cell.length_c   1.000
_cell.angle_alpha   90.00
_cell.angle_beta   90.00
_cell.angle_gamma   90.00
#
_symmetry.space_group_name_H-M   'P 1'
#
loop_
_entity.id
_entity.type
_entity.pdbx_description
1 polymer ?
#
loop_
_entity_poly.entity_id
_entity_poly.type
_entity_poly.pdbx_seq_one_letter_code
_entity_poly.pdbx_strand_id
1 'polypeptide(L)'
;MKSIALILSLAGMSMASVCGSLNVTSQADFDAQAADCTIVNGDLEIASSFSDDYADSHKITVITGSLIARNLSLMSVFIPALTTIGGDFELTGTFYDPSFPSLMNIRGDFMIASEQGIYCSNFDNLRNSEGLQGKFECVGDIEEQ
;
A
#
# COMPACT_ATOMS: atom_id res chain seq x y z
N MET A 1 57.67 -2.46 -13.56
CA MET A 1 56.32 -2.13 -14.05
C MET A 1 55.35 -3.19 -13.54
N LYS A 2 54.44 -2.84 -12.63
CA LYS A 2 53.24 -3.63 -12.31
C LYS A 2 52.32 -2.75 -11.49
N SER A 3 51.54 -1.93 -12.20
CA SER A 3 50.45 -1.17 -11.59
C SER A 3 49.29 -2.14 -11.38
N ILE A 4 48.94 -2.40 -10.12
CA ILE A 4 47.76 -3.16 -9.74
C ILE A 4 46.58 -2.17 -9.81
N ALA A 5 45.72 -2.35 -10.80
CA ALA A 5 44.46 -1.61 -10.90
C ALA A 5 43.46 -2.23 -9.91
N LEU A 6 43.15 -1.50 -8.85
CA LEU A 6 42.09 -1.84 -7.91
C LEU A 6 40.75 -1.48 -8.56
N ILE A 7 40.02 -2.47 -9.07
CA ILE A 7 38.70 -2.26 -9.65
C ILE A 7 37.72 -2.23 -8.47
N LEU A 8 37.38 -1.02 -8.02
CA LEU A 8 36.32 -0.82 -7.03
C LEU A 8 34.98 -1.03 -7.75
N SER A 9 34.39 -2.22 -7.63
CA SER A 9 33.02 -2.44 -8.08
C SER A 9 32.09 -1.60 -7.21
N LEU A 10 31.58 -0.49 -7.75
CA LEU A 10 30.42 0.16 -7.15
C LEU A 10 29.27 -0.82 -7.32
N ALA A 11 28.92 -1.52 -6.25
CA ALA A 11 27.62 -2.16 -6.15
C ALA A 11 26.59 -1.06 -6.43
N GLY A 12 25.79 -1.25 -7.47
CA GLY A 12 24.74 -0.32 -7.84
C GLY A 12 23.78 -0.18 -6.67
N MET A 13 23.88 0.94 -5.95
CA MET A 13 22.82 1.33 -5.03
C MET A 13 21.61 1.60 -5.91
N SER A 14 20.66 0.66 -5.93
CA SER A 14 19.37 0.88 -6.57
C SER A 14 18.76 2.09 -5.88
N MET A 15 18.77 3.24 -6.56
CA MET A 15 18.08 4.42 -6.07
C MET A 15 16.62 4.04 -5.94
N ALA A 16 16.02 4.23 -4.75
CA ALA A 16 14.58 4.11 -4.61
C ALA A 16 13.95 5.09 -5.59
N SER A 17 13.24 4.54 -6.56
CA SER A 17 12.58 5.30 -7.61
C SER A 17 11.31 5.94 -7.05
N VAL A 18 11.24 7.26 -7.19
CA VAL A 18 10.16 8.09 -6.65
C VAL A 18 9.23 8.48 -7.80
N CYS A 19 7.93 8.24 -7.63
CA CYS A 19 6.88 8.77 -8.51
C CYS A 19 6.08 9.86 -7.78
N GLY A 20 5.29 10.64 -8.52
CA GLY A 20 4.33 11.58 -7.92
C GLY A 20 3.11 10.86 -7.34
N SER A 21 2.07 11.60 -6.98
CA SER A 21 0.77 11.01 -6.64
C SER A 21 0.25 10.14 -7.80
N LEU A 22 -0.40 9.03 -7.44
CA LEU A 22 -1.00 8.09 -8.37
C LEU A 22 -2.52 8.14 -8.25
N ASN A 23 -3.23 8.11 -9.38
CA ASN A 23 -4.67 7.87 -9.43
C ASN A 23 -4.90 6.77 -10.45
N VAL A 24 -5.29 5.58 -9.97
CA VAL A 24 -5.33 4.36 -10.79
C VAL A 24 -6.76 3.90 -11.00
N THR A 25 -7.06 3.49 -12.23
CA THR A 25 -8.42 3.16 -12.69
C THR A 25 -8.58 1.73 -13.21
N SER A 26 -7.50 0.96 -13.27
CA SER A 26 -7.46 -0.46 -13.66
C SER A 26 -6.14 -1.07 -13.20
N GLN A 27 -6.01 -2.40 -13.19
CA GLN A 27 -4.75 -3.06 -12.85
C GLN A 27 -3.65 -2.70 -13.86
N ALA A 28 -3.99 -2.63 -15.15
CA ALA A 28 -3.04 -2.24 -16.19
C ALA A 28 -2.53 -0.80 -16.02
N ASP A 29 -3.42 0.11 -15.59
CA ASP A 29 -3.06 1.50 -15.27
C ASP A 29 -2.19 1.57 -14.01
N PHE A 30 -2.51 0.78 -12.99
CA PHE A 30 -1.69 0.67 -11.78
C PHE A 30 -0.29 0.16 -12.12
N ASP A 31 -0.17 -0.91 -12.92
CA ASP A 31 1.10 -1.46 -13.38
C ASP A 31 1.90 -0.44 -14.20
N ALA A 32 1.24 0.35 -15.06
CA ALA A 32 1.89 1.36 -15.89
C ALA A 32 2.44 2.52 -15.05
N GLN A 33 1.65 3.02 -14.09
CA GLN A 33 2.04 4.14 -13.24
C GLN A 33 3.06 3.74 -12.16
N ALA A 34 2.96 2.52 -11.63
CA ALA A 34 3.85 1.97 -10.62
C ALA A 34 5.01 1.15 -11.20
N ALA A 35 5.17 1.12 -12.53
CA ALA A 35 6.09 0.22 -13.26
C ALA A 35 7.48 0.19 -12.64
N ASP A 36 8.03 1.34 -12.28
CA ASP A 36 9.28 1.46 -11.54
C ASP A 36 9.09 2.37 -10.33
N CYS A 37 7.95 2.37 -9.64
CA CYS A 37 7.75 3.21 -8.46
C CYS A 37 7.92 2.41 -7.16
N THR A 38 8.87 2.84 -6.33
CA THR A 38 9.04 2.31 -4.97
C THR A 38 8.50 3.27 -3.91
N ILE A 39 8.58 4.58 -4.17
CA ILE A 39 8.07 5.62 -3.27
C ILE A 39 7.06 6.48 -4.03
N VAL A 40 5.81 6.48 -3.59
CA VAL A 40 4.79 7.44 -4.03
C VAL A 40 4.99 8.73 -3.23
N ASN A 41 5.50 9.78 -3.88
CA ASN A 41 5.65 11.09 -3.26
C ASN A 41 4.36 11.91 -3.43
N GLY A 42 3.38 11.57 -2.60
CA GLY A 42 2.03 12.09 -2.64
C GLY A 42 1.05 11.00 -2.22
N ASP A 43 -0.17 11.10 -2.74
CA ASP A 43 -1.25 10.17 -2.44
C ASP A 43 -1.30 9.04 -3.47
N LEU A 44 -1.77 7.87 -3.05
CA LEU A 44 -2.22 6.80 -3.93
C LEU A 44 -3.75 6.72 -3.83
N GLU A 45 -4.44 7.05 -4.92
CA GLU A 45 -5.88 6.88 -5.03
C GLU A 45 -6.20 5.69 -5.95
N ILE A 46 -6.91 4.69 -5.41
CA ILE A 46 -7.57 3.66 -6.22
C ILE A 46 -8.99 4.17 -6.49
N ALA A 47 -9.24 4.60 -7.72
CA ALA A 47 -10.48 5.27 -8.08
C ALA A 47 -11.69 4.36 -7.88
N SER A 48 -12.84 4.92 -7.50
CA SER A 48 -14.10 4.15 -7.38
C SER A 48 -14.55 3.50 -8.70
N SER A 49 -14.02 3.97 -9.83
CA SER A 49 -14.23 3.41 -11.17
C SER A 49 -13.22 2.32 -11.55
N PHE A 50 -12.45 1.78 -10.60
CA PHE A 50 -11.47 0.74 -10.88
C PHE A 50 -12.14 -0.48 -11.54
N SER A 51 -11.67 -0.87 -12.72
CA SER A 51 -12.42 -1.77 -13.61
C SER A 51 -12.18 -3.26 -13.42
N ASP A 52 -11.11 -3.64 -12.72
CA ASP A 52 -10.70 -5.03 -12.53
C ASP A 52 -11.05 -5.51 -11.12
N ASP A 53 -11.08 -6.83 -10.89
CA ASP A 53 -11.43 -7.40 -9.58
C ASP A 53 -10.31 -7.29 -8.53
N TYR A 54 -9.07 -7.01 -8.95
CA TYR A 54 -7.88 -7.02 -8.09
C TYR A 54 -7.06 -5.76 -8.34
N ALA A 55 -6.64 -5.11 -7.26
CA ALA A 55 -5.74 -3.95 -7.29
C ALA A 55 -4.46 -4.27 -6.53
N ASP A 56 -3.39 -4.57 -7.28
CA ASP A 56 -2.17 -5.15 -6.75
C ASP A 56 -0.92 -4.34 -7.12
N SER A 57 0.01 -4.19 -6.18
CA SER A 57 1.35 -3.64 -6.46
C SER A 57 2.41 -4.19 -5.54
N HIS A 58 3.47 -4.75 -6.14
CA HIS A 58 4.54 -5.44 -5.40
C HIS A 58 5.79 -4.60 -5.17
N LYS A 59 5.84 -3.38 -5.73
CA LYS A 59 7.04 -2.53 -5.72
C LYS A 59 6.93 -1.36 -4.75
N ILE A 60 5.73 -0.86 -4.51
CA ILE A 60 5.50 0.30 -3.66
C ILE A 60 5.78 -0.08 -2.21
N THR A 61 6.75 0.60 -1.59
CA THR A 61 7.12 0.41 -0.19
C THR A 61 6.70 1.58 0.69
N VAL A 62 6.64 2.79 0.13
CA VAL A 62 6.29 4.01 0.88
C VAL A 62 5.30 4.86 0.10
N ILE A 63 4.30 5.37 0.79
CA ILE A 63 3.41 6.45 0.33
C ILE A 63 3.62 7.62 1.29
N THR A 64 4.08 8.78 0.79
CA THR A 64 4.38 9.93 1.66
C THR A 64 3.12 10.70 2.08
N GLY A 65 2.05 10.60 1.29
CA GLY A 65 0.70 11.04 1.62
C GLY A 65 -0.20 9.88 2.06
N SER A 66 -1.45 9.91 1.61
CA SER A 66 -2.48 8.94 1.99
C SER A 66 -2.68 7.83 0.95
N LEU A 67 -3.12 6.66 1.40
CA LEU A 67 -3.72 5.64 0.54
C LEU A 67 -5.24 5.77 0.68
N ILE A 68 -5.93 6.10 -0.40
CA ILE A 68 -7.36 6.36 -0.40
C ILE A 68 -8.03 5.49 -1.47
N ALA A 69 -9.02 4.72 -1.05
CA ALA A 69 -9.89 3.98 -1.94
C ALA A 69 -11.30 3.92 -1.35
N ARG A 70 -12.26 4.57 -2.03
CA ARG A 70 -13.63 4.74 -1.52
C ARG A 70 -14.64 4.18 -2.49
N ASN A 71 -15.70 3.58 -1.95
CA ASN A 71 -16.78 2.96 -2.73
C ASN A 71 -16.25 1.94 -3.74
N LEU A 72 -15.22 1.17 -3.35
CA LEU A 72 -14.68 0.13 -4.22
C LEU A 72 -15.65 -1.04 -4.35
N SER A 73 -15.58 -1.72 -5.49
CA SER A 73 -16.21 -3.03 -5.70
C SER A 73 -15.17 -3.95 -6.33
N LEU A 74 -14.39 -4.62 -5.48
CA LEU A 74 -13.24 -5.45 -5.86
C LEU A 74 -13.29 -6.77 -5.08
N MET A 75 -12.57 -7.78 -5.52
CA MET A 75 -12.33 -8.97 -4.70
C MET A 75 -11.28 -8.69 -3.62
N SER A 76 -10.17 -8.03 -3.97
CA SER A 76 -9.06 -7.77 -3.05
C SER A 76 -8.21 -6.57 -3.47
N VAL A 77 -7.49 -6.00 -2.50
CA VAL A 77 -6.41 -5.03 -2.69
C VAL A 77 -5.16 -5.61 -2.03
N PHE A 78 -4.08 -5.76 -2.79
CA PHE A 78 -2.85 -6.40 -2.30
C PHE A 78 -1.59 -5.58 -2.61
N ILE A 79 -1.04 -4.93 -1.59
CA ILE A 79 0.20 -4.14 -1.72
C ILE A 79 1.24 -4.67 -0.72
N PRO A 80 1.81 -5.86 -0.96
CA PRO A 80 2.57 -6.61 0.05
C PRO A 80 3.85 -5.93 0.53
N ALA A 81 4.44 -5.06 -0.29
CA ALA A 81 5.71 -4.41 0.04
C ALA A 81 5.52 -3.09 0.79
N LEU A 82 4.28 -2.59 0.93
CA LEU A 82 3.99 -1.30 1.55
C LEU A 82 4.28 -1.36 3.05
N THR A 83 5.24 -0.56 3.52
CA THR A 83 5.65 -0.53 4.93
C THR A 83 5.22 0.74 5.65
N THR A 84 5.01 1.84 4.92
CA THR A 84 4.82 3.17 5.50
C THR A 84 3.83 4.01 4.72
N ILE A 85 2.90 4.63 5.44
CA ILE A 85 1.98 5.67 4.95
C ILE A 85 2.19 6.94 5.78
N GLY A 86 2.45 8.05 5.11
CA GLY A 86 2.70 9.33 5.75
C GLY A 86 1.45 10.15 6.09
N GLY A 87 0.32 9.81 5.49
CA GLY A 87 -1.02 10.33 5.79
C GLY A 87 -1.95 9.24 6.31
N ASP A 88 -3.19 9.26 5.83
CA ASP A 88 -4.25 8.33 6.22
C ASP A 88 -4.25 7.08 5.34
N PHE A 89 -4.70 5.96 5.91
CA PHE A 89 -5.12 4.78 5.18
C PHE A 89 -6.64 4.73 5.22
N GLU A 90 -7.30 4.81 4.07
CA GLU A 90 -8.74 4.66 3.95
C GLU A 90 -9.10 3.68 2.84
N LEU A 91 -9.75 2.57 3.21
CA LEU A 91 -10.22 1.56 2.29
C LEU A 91 -11.68 1.20 2.60
N THR A 92 -12.61 1.67 1.77
CA THR A 92 -14.06 1.47 1.97
C THR A 92 -14.76 0.94 0.72
N GLY A 93 -15.69 -0.01 0.90
CA GLY A 93 -16.48 -0.58 -0.19
C GLY A 93 -16.88 -2.03 0.02
N THR A 94 -16.89 -2.80 -1.06
CA THR A 94 -17.24 -4.22 -1.11
C THR A 94 -15.99 -5.00 -1.53
N PHE A 95 -15.35 -5.70 -0.59
CA PHE A 95 -14.15 -6.53 -0.82
C PHE A 95 -13.99 -7.61 0.26
N TYR A 96 -13.25 -8.69 -0.04
CA TYR A 96 -13.18 -9.87 0.84
C TYR A 96 -11.90 -9.96 1.67
N ASP A 97 -10.74 -9.80 1.03
CA ASP A 97 -9.45 -10.09 1.66
C ASP A 97 -8.39 -9.03 1.32
N PRO A 98 -8.52 -7.81 1.85
CA PRO A 98 -7.51 -6.77 1.67
C PRO A 98 -6.26 -7.13 2.48
N SER A 99 -5.08 -7.06 1.88
CA SER A 99 -3.85 -7.55 2.51
C SER A 99 -2.66 -6.61 2.33
N PHE A 100 -2.10 -6.20 3.47
CA PHE A 100 -0.96 -5.28 3.58
C PHE A 100 0.05 -5.82 4.61
N PRO A 101 0.62 -7.02 4.39
CA PRO A 101 1.37 -7.78 5.40
C PRO A 101 2.61 -7.06 5.95
N SER A 102 3.20 -6.14 5.19
CA SER A 102 4.40 -5.39 5.61
C SER A 102 4.08 -4.02 6.23
N LEU A 103 2.81 -3.61 6.25
CA LEU A 103 2.42 -2.29 6.71
C LEU A 103 2.57 -2.20 8.22
N MET A 104 3.45 -1.31 8.66
CA MET A 104 3.79 -1.16 10.08
C MET A 104 3.63 0.27 10.60
N ASN A 105 3.72 1.27 9.71
CA ASN A 105 3.76 2.68 10.10
C ASN A 105 2.72 3.49 9.33
N ILE A 106 1.84 4.18 10.06
CA ILE A 106 0.82 5.08 9.52
C ILE A 106 0.80 6.31 10.43
N ARG A 107 1.07 7.49 9.86
CA ARG A 107 1.06 8.74 10.63
C ARG A 107 -0.35 9.30 10.85
N GLY A 108 -1.27 9.03 9.93
CA GLY A 108 -2.67 9.44 10.01
C GLY A 108 -3.55 8.36 10.61
N ASP A 109 -4.84 8.44 10.29
CA ASP A 109 -5.85 7.48 10.69
C ASP A 109 -5.77 6.22 9.81
N PHE A 110 -6.09 5.06 10.38
CA PHE A 110 -6.34 3.82 9.66
C PHE A 110 -7.84 3.52 9.72
N MET A 111 -8.50 3.55 8.56
CA MET A 111 -9.91 3.21 8.40
C MET A 111 -10.06 2.15 7.32
N ILE A 112 -10.70 1.04 7.68
CA ILE A 112 -11.10 0.01 6.73
C ILE A 112 -12.55 -0.41 6.98
N ALA A 113 -13.37 -0.46 5.93
CA ALA A 113 -14.78 -0.82 6.04
C ALA A 113 -15.23 -1.64 4.83
N SER A 114 -15.66 -2.89 5.04
CA SER A 114 -16.22 -3.75 3.99
C SER A 114 -17.67 -4.14 4.25
N GLU A 115 -18.49 -4.10 3.21
CA GLU A 115 -19.85 -4.65 3.22
C GLU A 115 -19.91 -6.18 3.16
N GLN A 116 -18.83 -6.86 2.72
CA GLN A 116 -18.79 -8.35 2.65
C GLN A 116 -18.34 -9.00 3.96
N GLY A 117 -17.76 -8.22 4.85
CA GLY A 117 -17.07 -8.71 6.03
C GLY A 117 -15.58 -8.94 5.79
N ILE A 118 -14.74 -8.62 6.76
CA ILE A 118 -13.27 -8.77 6.76
C ILE A 118 -12.78 -9.21 8.14
N TYR A 119 -11.65 -9.89 8.20
CA TYR A 119 -11.01 -10.22 9.49
C TYR A 119 -10.22 -9.03 10.00
N CYS A 120 -10.79 -8.25 10.93
CA CYS A 120 -10.10 -7.10 11.50
C CYS A 120 -8.87 -7.49 12.34
N SER A 121 -8.79 -8.75 12.76
CA SER A 121 -7.62 -9.34 13.42
C SER A 121 -6.38 -9.36 12.52
N ASN A 122 -6.55 -9.38 11.19
CA ASN A 122 -5.43 -9.28 10.24
C ASN A 122 -4.65 -7.96 10.37
N PHE A 123 -5.24 -6.95 11.00
CA PHE A 123 -4.64 -5.63 11.22
C PHE A 123 -4.31 -5.38 12.70
N ASP A 124 -4.31 -6.41 13.55
CA ASP A 124 -3.98 -6.25 14.98
C ASP A 124 -2.54 -5.79 15.22
N ASN A 125 -1.64 -6.06 14.25
CA ASN A 125 -0.30 -5.51 14.24
C ASN A 125 -0.29 -3.98 14.11
N LEU A 126 -1.30 -3.38 13.48
CA LEU A 126 -1.45 -1.93 13.40
C LEU A 126 -2.25 -1.39 14.60
N ARG A 127 -3.34 -2.07 14.97
CA ARG A 127 -4.20 -1.71 16.11
C ARG A 127 -3.42 -1.52 17.40
N ASN A 128 -2.42 -2.36 17.64
CA ASN A 128 -1.65 -2.39 18.88
C ASN A 128 -0.23 -1.82 18.73
N SER A 129 0.10 -1.19 17.59
CA SER A 129 1.46 -0.71 17.29
C SER A 129 1.63 0.77 17.58
N GLU A 130 2.80 1.14 18.09
CA GLU A 130 3.25 2.55 18.18
C GLU A 130 3.46 3.19 16.79
N GLY A 131 3.51 2.37 15.73
CA GLY A 131 3.62 2.80 14.35
C GLY A 131 2.36 3.43 13.79
N LEU A 132 1.18 3.19 14.39
CA LEU A 132 -0.05 3.92 14.07
C LEU A 132 -0.19 5.13 15.01
N GLN A 133 -0.15 6.34 14.46
CA GLN A 133 -0.21 7.58 15.24
C GLN A 133 -1.61 8.18 15.32
N GLY A 134 -2.50 7.84 14.37
CA GLY A 134 -3.90 8.23 14.37
C GLY A 134 -4.83 7.19 14.97
N LYS A 135 -6.11 7.27 14.62
CA LYS A 135 -7.16 6.35 15.06
C LYS A 135 -7.14 5.07 14.25
N PHE A 136 -7.50 3.97 14.90
CA PHE A 136 -7.79 2.70 14.24
C PHE A 136 -9.30 2.50 14.16
N GLU A 137 -9.82 2.29 12.95
CA GLU A 137 -11.21 1.93 12.68
C GLU A 137 -11.25 0.76 11.69
N CYS A 138 -11.93 -0.32 12.07
CA CYS A 138 -12.19 -1.46 11.21
C CYS A 138 -13.66 -1.86 11.35
N VAL A 139 -14.40 -1.84 10.24
CA VAL A 139 -15.86 -2.05 10.18
C VAL A 139 -16.18 -3.21 9.25
N GLY A 140 -17.09 -4.08 9.69
CA GLY A 140 -17.42 -5.33 9.00
C GLY A 140 -16.60 -6.51 9.51
N ASP A 141 -16.21 -6.54 10.78
CA ASP A 141 -15.44 -7.67 11.32
C ASP A 141 -16.23 -8.98 11.23
N ILE A 142 -15.64 -10.01 10.61
CA ILE A 142 -16.13 -11.38 10.68
C ILE A 142 -15.29 -12.12 11.73
N GLU A 143 -15.91 -12.46 12.86
CA GLU A 143 -15.24 -13.24 13.90
C GLU A 143 -15.01 -14.68 13.38
N GLU A 144 -13.80 -15.20 13.53
CA GLU A 144 -13.54 -16.63 13.33
C GLU A 144 -14.37 -17.44 14.33
N GLN A 145 -15.25 -18.31 13.83
CA GLN A 145 -15.99 -19.30 14.63
C GLN A 145 -15.18 -20.59 14.82
#